data_AF-A0A699ZLW8-F1
#
_entry.id   AF-A0A699ZLW8-F1
#
_cell.length_a   1.000
_cell.length_b   1.000
_cell.length_c   1.000
_cell.angle_alpha   90.00
_cell.angle_beta   90.00
_cell.angle_gamma   90.00
#
_symmetry.space_group_name_H-M   'P 1'
#
loop_
_entity.id
_entity.type
_entity.pdbx_description
1 polymer ?
#
loop_
_entity_poly.entity_id
_entity_poly.type
_entity_poly.pdbx_seq_one_letter_code
_entity_poly.pdbx_strand_id
1 'polypeptide(L)'
;MKTDYIFQLNQEYGIPGHIGFSRGMNGMPRVWLRHAYSGMGIELYLHGATITAWTRPDASPSLSSHPVRLELSAQQQQGALEGAALSVAFPRFRENAAMAETNGFAARLPWEVVAA
;
A
#
# COMPACT_ATOMS: atom_id res chain seq x y z
N MET A 1 -21.04 -10.32 14.91
CA MET A 1 -20.09 -9.17 14.86
C MET A 1 -19.06 -9.51 13.79
N LYS A 2 -19.00 -8.80 12.66
CA LYS A 2 -17.94 -9.05 11.66
C LYS A 2 -16.61 -8.67 12.32
N THR A 3 -15.71 -9.62 12.50
CA THR A 3 -14.36 -9.39 13.01
C THR A 3 -13.70 -8.28 12.20
N ASP A 4 -13.01 -7.33 12.85
CA ASP A 4 -12.28 -6.26 12.17
C ASP A 4 -11.22 -6.87 11.24
N TYR A 5 -11.28 -6.58 9.94
CA TYR A 5 -10.34 -7.10 8.95
C TYR A 5 -8.86 -6.84 9.32
N ILE A 6 -8.57 -5.68 9.94
CA ILE A 6 -7.22 -5.37 10.43
C ILE A 6 -6.81 -6.29 11.58
N PHE A 7 -7.76 -6.63 12.45
CA PHE A 7 -7.50 -7.58 13.53
C PHE A 7 -7.19 -8.98 12.96
N GLN A 8 -7.92 -9.41 11.92
CA GLN A 8 -7.66 -10.69 11.24
C GLN A 8 -6.26 -10.71 10.62
N LEU A 9 -5.88 -9.66 9.87
CA LEU A 9 -4.55 -9.57 9.26
C LEU A 9 -3.43 -9.61 10.31
N ASN A 10 -3.58 -8.93 11.44
CA ASN A 10 -2.57 -9.00 12.51
C ASN A 10 -2.51 -10.37 13.19
N GLN A 11 -3.64 -11.09 13.31
CA GLN A 11 -3.65 -12.45 13.85
C GLN A 11 -2.97 -13.44 12.91
N GLU A 12 -3.16 -13.30 11.61
CA GLU A 12 -2.69 -14.26 10.61
C GLU A 12 -1.25 -13.97 10.15
N TYR A 13 -0.90 -12.70 9.98
CA TYR A 13 0.35 -12.26 9.35
C TYR A 13 1.19 -11.32 10.23
N GLY A 14 0.70 -10.93 11.40
CA GLY A 14 1.39 -9.99 12.28
C GLY A 14 2.61 -10.63 12.96
N ILE A 15 3.74 -9.90 12.95
CA ILE A 15 4.96 -10.29 13.66
C ILE A 15 5.34 -9.12 14.57
N PRO A 16 5.29 -9.26 15.91
CA PRO A 16 5.59 -8.17 16.83
C PRO A 16 6.94 -7.51 16.52
N GLY A 17 6.93 -6.19 16.31
CA GLY A 17 8.14 -5.41 16.00
C GLY A 17 8.58 -5.44 14.53
N HIS A 18 7.97 -6.26 13.68
CA HIS A 18 8.40 -6.46 12.29
C HIS A 18 7.29 -6.31 11.25
N ILE A 19 6.08 -6.77 11.52
CA ILE A 19 4.93 -6.70 10.60
C ILE A 19 3.72 -6.27 11.41
N GLY A 20 3.06 -5.19 11.01
CA GLY A 20 1.81 -4.80 11.63
C GLY A 20 0.84 -4.14 10.66
N PHE A 21 -0.43 -4.48 10.83
CA PHE A 21 -1.52 -3.97 10.02
C PHE A 21 -2.29 -2.90 10.79
N SER A 22 -2.69 -1.86 10.09
CA SER A 22 -3.40 -0.72 10.65
C SER A 22 -4.36 -0.11 9.64
N ARG A 23 -5.28 0.74 10.12
CA ARG A 23 -6.05 1.62 9.25
C ARG A 23 -5.18 2.83 8.92
N GLY A 24 -4.87 3.01 7.64
CA GLY A 24 -4.26 4.21 7.11
C GLY A 24 -5.29 5.29 6.78
N MET A 25 -4.93 6.15 5.84
CA MET A 25 -5.79 7.23 5.38
C MET A 25 -7.14 6.70 4.84
N ASN A 26 -8.22 7.42 5.16
CA ASN A 26 -9.61 7.04 4.83
C ASN A 26 -10.01 5.63 5.31
N GLY A 27 -9.34 5.11 6.35
CA GLY A 27 -9.65 3.81 6.93
C GLY A 27 -9.14 2.60 6.15
N MET A 28 -8.37 2.82 5.08
CA MET A 28 -7.87 1.74 4.22
C MET A 28 -6.83 0.86 4.94
N PRO A 29 -6.79 -0.45 4.65
CA PRO A 29 -5.78 -1.33 5.18
C PRO A 29 -4.37 -0.95 4.72
N ARG A 30 -3.47 -0.84 5.70
CA ARG A 30 -2.08 -0.51 5.52
C ARG A 30 -1.22 -1.46 6.33
N VAL A 31 -0.06 -1.83 5.81
CA VAL A 31 0.95 -2.61 6.52
C VAL A 31 2.23 -1.79 6.65
N TRP A 32 2.84 -1.89 7.82
CA TRP A 32 4.22 -1.48 8.03
C TRP A 32 5.07 -2.73 8.20
N LEU A 33 6.25 -2.71 7.60
CA LEU A 33 7.25 -3.76 7.63
C LEU A 33 8.54 -3.16 8.18
N ARG A 34 9.24 -3.91 9.04
CA ARG A 34 10.57 -3.56 9.52
C ARG A 34 11.45 -4.79 9.56
N HIS A 35 12.51 -4.77 8.77
CA HIS A 35 13.45 -5.87 8.69
C HIS A 35 14.27 -6.00 9.98
N ALA A 36 14.37 -7.21 10.53
CA ALA A 36 14.94 -7.44 11.86
C ALA A 36 16.43 -7.09 11.96
N TYR A 37 17.22 -7.42 10.93
CA TYR A 37 18.67 -7.23 10.97
C TYR A 37 19.12 -5.87 10.48
N SER A 38 18.55 -5.41 9.36
CA SER A 38 18.94 -4.13 8.78
C SER A 38 18.22 -2.96 9.43
N GLY A 39 17.04 -3.15 10.01
CA GLY A 39 16.22 -2.07 10.56
C GLY A 39 15.50 -1.23 9.52
N MET A 40 15.70 -1.50 8.22
CA MET A 40 14.99 -0.84 7.13
C MET A 40 13.49 -1.10 7.23
N GLY A 41 12.69 -0.10 6.84
CA GLY A 41 11.24 -0.16 6.91
C GLY A 41 10.56 0.11 5.58
N ILE A 42 9.36 -0.44 5.43
CA ILE A 42 8.47 -0.20 4.30
C ILE A 42 7.07 0.06 4.84
N GLU A 43 6.38 1.04 4.27
CA GLU A 43 4.95 1.24 4.45
C GLU A 43 4.26 1.08 3.11
N LEU A 44 3.18 0.29 3.07
CA LEU A 44 2.37 0.12 1.88
C LEU A 44 0.90 -0.05 2.23
N TYR A 45 0.04 0.36 1.31
CA TYR A 45 -1.40 0.12 1.37
C TYR A 45 -1.75 -1.14 0.60
N LEU A 46 -2.71 -1.92 1.13
CA LEU A 46 -3.21 -3.11 0.41
C LEU A 46 -4.02 -2.72 -0.84
N HIS A 47 -4.48 -1.47 -0.93
CA HIS A 47 -4.99 -0.93 -2.18
C HIS A 47 -3.85 -0.73 -3.17
N GLY A 48 -3.90 -1.43 -4.30
CA GLY A 48 -2.91 -1.37 -5.34
C GLY A 48 -1.53 -1.95 -4.98
N ALA A 49 -1.41 -2.65 -3.85
CA ALA A 49 -0.13 -3.05 -3.24
C ALA A 49 0.91 -1.92 -3.27
N THR A 50 0.46 -0.71 -2.98
CA THR A 50 1.21 0.52 -3.29
C THR A 50 2.11 0.92 -2.13
N ILE A 51 3.40 1.04 -2.39
CA ILE A 51 4.40 1.46 -1.41
C ILE A 51 4.36 2.98 -1.27
N THR A 52 4.15 3.43 -0.04
CA THR A 52 4.05 4.85 0.31
C THR A 52 5.29 5.37 1.02
N ALA A 53 6.01 4.51 1.73
CA ALA A 53 7.27 4.89 2.34
C ALA A 53 8.27 3.75 2.28
N TRP A 54 9.54 4.13 2.12
CA TRP A 54 10.68 3.26 2.31
C TRP A 54 11.66 3.99 3.21
N THR A 55 11.98 3.42 4.37
CA THR A 55 12.84 4.04 5.37
C THR A 55 14.14 3.26 5.55
N ARG A 56 15.21 4.02 5.79
CA ARG A 56 16.51 3.50 6.23
C ARG A 56 16.45 3.08 7.70
N PRO A 57 17.50 2.43 8.23
CA PRO A 57 17.52 1.95 9.62
C PRO A 57 17.36 3.05 10.68
N ASP A 58 17.76 4.28 10.33
CA ASP A 58 17.62 5.50 11.12
C ASP A 58 16.24 6.18 10.96
N ALA A 59 15.29 5.50 10.35
CA ALA A 59 13.97 6.01 9.96
C ALA A 59 13.97 7.17 8.95
N SER A 60 15.12 7.51 8.35
CA SER A 60 15.18 8.51 7.28
C SER A 60 14.55 7.97 5.98
N PRO A 61 13.86 8.80 5.18
CA PRO A 61 13.27 8.35 3.92
C PRO A 61 14.35 7.97 2.90
N SER A 62 14.26 6.76 2.35
CA SER A 62 15.13 6.24 1.28
C SER A 62 14.63 6.58 -0.12
N LEU A 63 13.32 6.77 -0.27
CA LEU A 63 12.67 7.22 -1.50
C LEU A 63 12.08 8.60 -1.27
N SER A 64 11.76 9.33 -2.34
CA SER A 64 11.03 10.60 -2.27
C SER A 64 9.64 10.36 -1.67
N SER A 65 9.54 10.45 -0.34
CA SER A 65 8.29 10.37 0.39
C SER A 65 7.56 11.69 0.19
N HIS A 66 6.79 11.79 -0.88
CA HIS A 66 5.79 12.85 -0.98
C HIS A 66 4.66 12.53 0.00
N PRO A 67 4.01 13.55 0.60
CA PRO A 67 2.79 13.31 1.36
C PRO A 67 1.79 12.63 0.44
N VAL A 68 1.45 11.38 0.77
CA VAL A 68 0.49 10.56 0.01
C VAL A 68 -0.83 11.32 -0.02
N ARG A 69 -1.36 11.57 -1.22
CA ARG A 69 -2.69 12.15 -1.40
C ARG A 69 -3.60 11.11 -2.02
N LEU A 70 -4.81 11.05 -1.50
CA LEU A 70 -5.87 10.24 -2.07
C LEU A 70 -6.78 11.15 -2.87
N GLU A 71 -6.62 11.12 -4.19
CA GLU A 71 -7.70 11.49 -5.11
C GLU A 71 -8.66 10.28 -5.22
N LEU A 72 -9.26 9.88 -4.09
CA LEU A 72 -10.44 9.03 -4.13
C LEU A 72 -11.61 9.96 -4.35
N SER A 73 -12.09 10.04 -5.59
CA SER A 73 -13.40 10.66 -5.81
C SER A 73 -14.39 9.94 -4.88
N ALA A 74 -15.19 10.69 -4.12
CA ALA A 74 -16.11 10.12 -3.13
C ALA A 74 -17.14 9.12 -3.73
N GLN A 75 -17.20 9.02 -5.06
CA GLN A 75 -18.01 8.09 -5.83
C GLN A 75 -17.27 6.80 -6.22
N GLN A 76 -15.96 6.71 -6.03
CA GLN A 76 -15.17 5.53 -6.42
C GLN A 76 -14.06 5.25 -5.40
N GLN A 77 -14.19 4.13 -4.69
CA GLN A 77 -13.05 3.44 -4.05
C GLN A 77 -12.08 2.83 -5.10
N GLN A 78 -11.92 3.46 -6.27
CA GLN A 78 -11.29 2.89 -7.47
C GLN A 78 -10.19 3.81 -8.04
N GLY A 79 -9.72 4.80 -7.26
CA GLY A 79 -8.58 5.64 -7.62
C GLY A 79 -7.25 4.98 -7.25
N ALA A 80 -6.19 5.24 -8.02
CA ALA A 80 -4.83 4.89 -7.60
C ALA A 80 -4.36 5.86 -6.50
N LEU A 81 -3.41 5.45 -5.67
CA LEU A 81 -2.82 6.35 -4.66
C LEU A 81 -1.88 7.34 -5.35
N GLU A 82 -2.09 8.65 -5.16
CA GLU A 82 -1.17 9.66 -5.64
C GLU A 82 -0.06 9.97 -4.61
N GLY A 83 1.12 10.32 -5.10
CA GLY A 83 2.29 10.53 -4.24
C GLY A 83 2.91 9.25 -3.69
N ALA A 84 2.55 8.09 -4.25
CA ALA A 84 3.18 6.81 -3.94
C ALA A 84 4.68 6.82 -4.26
N ALA A 85 5.48 6.18 -3.42
CA ALA A 85 6.89 5.95 -3.69
C ALA A 85 7.08 4.90 -4.80
N LEU A 86 6.22 3.87 -4.83
CA LEU A 86 6.21 2.86 -5.88
C LEU A 86 4.80 2.28 -6.07
N SER A 87 4.36 2.17 -7.32
CA SER A 87 3.03 1.67 -7.71
C SER A 87 3.13 0.69 -8.89
N VAL A 88 2.19 -0.26 -8.96
CA VAL A 88 2.20 -1.34 -9.96
C VAL A 88 1.48 -0.89 -11.23
N ALA A 89 2.20 -0.91 -12.36
CA ALA A 89 1.63 -0.73 -13.69
C ALA A 89 1.32 -2.09 -14.33
N PHE A 90 0.05 -2.49 -14.31
CA PHE A 90 -0.39 -3.78 -14.85
C PHE A 90 -1.85 -3.71 -15.33
N PRO A 91 -2.22 -4.34 -16.47
CA PRO A 91 -1.41 -5.22 -17.32
C PRO A 91 -0.44 -4.51 -18.28
N ARG A 92 -0.33 -3.19 -18.17
CA ARG A 92 0.42 -2.38 -19.13
C ARG A 92 1.00 -1.13 -18.49
N PHE A 93 1.98 -0.55 -19.18
CA PHE A 93 2.51 0.76 -18.90
C PHE A 93 1.97 1.77 -19.92
N ARG A 94 1.59 2.97 -19.45
CA ARG A 94 0.96 4.07 -20.23
C ARG A 94 -0.40 3.75 -20.83
N GLU A 95 -1.15 4.79 -21.19
CA GLU A 95 -2.45 4.71 -21.86
C GLU A 95 -2.36 4.17 -23.30
N ASN A 96 -3.45 3.63 -23.83
CA ASN A 96 -3.67 3.50 -25.28
C ASN A 96 -5.16 3.39 -25.61
N ALA A 97 -5.46 3.23 -26.90
CA ALA A 97 -6.83 3.06 -27.41
C ALA A 97 -7.59 1.84 -26.82
N ALA A 98 -6.91 0.83 -26.28
CA ALA A 98 -7.54 -0.37 -25.72
C ALA A 98 -7.80 -0.29 -24.21
N MET A 99 -7.16 0.67 -23.51
CA MET A 99 -7.27 0.85 -22.07
C MET A 99 -7.01 2.31 -21.72
N ALA A 100 -8.07 2.99 -21.29
CA ALA A 100 -8.05 4.41 -20.97
C ALA A 100 -7.28 4.70 -19.67
N GLU A 101 -7.15 3.72 -18.77
CA GLU A 101 -6.40 3.89 -17.54
C GLU A 101 -4.89 3.92 -17.82
N THR A 102 -4.26 5.07 -17.59
CA THR A 102 -2.80 5.18 -17.53
C THR A 102 -2.23 4.19 -16.53
N ASN A 103 -1.27 3.38 -16.99
CA ASN A 103 -0.60 2.32 -16.22
C ASN A 103 -1.52 1.15 -15.79
N GLY A 104 -2.65 0.98 -16.46
CA GLY A 104 -3.58 -0.10 -16.18
C GLY A 104 -4.35 0.09 -14.88
N PHE A 105 -4.86 -1.01 -14.33
CA PHE A 105 -5.84 -0.98 -13.24
C PHE A 105 -5.33 -1.58 -11.93
N ALA A 106 -4.20 -2.30 -11.92
CA ALA A 106 -3.78 -3.05 -10.74
C ALA A 106 -3.55 -2.18 -9.49
N ALA A 107 -3.04 -0.96 -9.68
CA ALA A 107 -2.86 0.03 -8.60
C ALA A 107 -4.19 0.56 -7.99
N ARG A 108 -5.33 0.23 -8.59
CA ARG A 108 -6.67 0.73 -8.23
C ARG A 108 -7.55 -0.34 -7.57
N LEU A 109 -7.05 -1.56 -7.44
CA LEU A 109 -7.79 -2.69 -6.90
C LEU A 109 -7.37 -2.98 -5.46
N PRO A 110 -8.23 -3.58 -4.63
CA PRO A 110 -7.81 -4.16 -3.37
C PRO A 110 -6.93 -5.40 -3.64
N TRP A 111 -5.84 -5.51 -2.89
CA TRP A 111 -4.97 -6.70 -2.87
C TRP A 111 -5.11 -7.41 -1.54
N GLU A 112 -4.84 -8.71 -1.57
CA GLU A 112 -4.80 -9.57 -0.38
C GLU A 112 -3.37 -9.96 -0.03
N VAL A 113 -3.15 -10.21 1.26
CA VAL A 113 -1.91 -10.80 1.75
C VAL A 113 -2.06 -12.31 1.64
N VAL A 114 -1.07 -12.97 1.04
CA VAL A 114 -1.07 -14.44 0.86
C VAL A 114 -0.08 -15.14 1.80
N ALA A 115 0.92 -14.41 2.30
CA ALA A 115 1.98 -14.90 3.18
C ALA A 115 2.74 -13.73 3.84
N ALA A 116 3.42 -14.01 4.95
CA ALA A 116 4.28 -13.08 5.68
C ALA A 116 5.54 -13.79 6.22
#